data_AF-A0A521FTA8-F1
#
_entry.id   AF-A0A521FTA8-F1
#
_cell.length_a   1.000
_cell.length_b   1.000
_cell.length_c   1.000
_cell.angle_alpha   90.00
_cell.angle_beta   90.00
_cell.angle_gamma   90.00
#
_symmetry.space_group_name_H-M   'P 1'
#
loop_
_entity.id
_entity.type
_entity.pdbx_description
1 polymer ?
#
loop_
_entity_poly.entity_id
_entity_poly.type
_entity_poly.pdbx_seq_one_letter_code
_entity_poly.pdbx_strand_id
1 'polypeptide(L)' 'METKIKISDELVMNQIYIIRGHKVMLDSDLAVLYGVETKQLKRQVKRNAERFPEDFMLELNTEEQ' A
#
# COMPACT_ATOMS: atom_id res chain seq x y z
N MET A 1 0.57 -9.56 24.36
CA MET A 1 -0.45 -8.50 24.36
C MET A 1 -0.65 -8.10 22.92
N GLU A 2 -1.82 -8.40 22.34
CA GLU A 2 -2.14 -7.97 20.96
C GLU A 2 -2.45 -6.47 20.99
N THR A 3 -1.55 -5.68 20.42
CA THR A 3 -1.81 -4.26 20.20
C THR A 3 -2.80 -4.17 19.03
N LYS A 4 -4.10 -4.05 19.32
CA LYS A 4 -5.09 -3.67 18.33
C LYS A 4 -4.79 -2.24 17.89
N ILE A 5 -4.14 -2.09 16.74
CA ILE A 5 -3.95 -0.79 16.09
C ILE A 5 -5.34 -0.27 15.74
N LYS A 6 -5.80 0.75 16.46
CA LYS A 6 -7.10 1.39 16.22
C LYS A 6 -6.88 2.51 15.20
N ILE A 7 -6.95 2.16 13.92
CA ILE A 7 -6.86 3.12 12.81
C ILE A 7 -8.25 3.72 12.59
N SER A 8 -8.34 5.03 12.38
CA SER A 8 -9.61 5.67 12.02
C SER A 8 -9.98 5.33 10.57
N ASP A 9 -11.24 5.00 10.31
CA ASP A 9 -11.75 4.74 8.96
C ASP A 9 -11.50 5.93 8.03
N GLU A 10 -11.58 7.16 8.56
CA GLU A 10 -11.33 8.39 7.81
C GLU A 10 -9.87 8.49 7.32
N LEU A 11 -8.91 8.04 8.14
CA LEU A 11 -7.50 8.02 7.78
C LEU A 11 -7.25 7.05 6.61
N VAL A 12 -7.86 5.87 6.67
CA VAL A 12 -7.76 4.87 5.60
C VAL A 12 -8.44 5.37 4.33
N MET A 13 -9.64 5.95 4.43
CA MET A 13 -10.38 6.44 3.26
C MET A 13 -9.66 7.58 2.55
N ASN A 14 -8.98 8.47 3.28
CA ASN A 14 -8.19 9.56 2.70
C ASN A 14 -6.94 9.09 1.93
N GLN A 15 -6.53 7.83 2.12
CA GLN A 15 -5.39 7.21 1.45
C GLN A 15 -5.82 6.27 0.31
N ILE A 16 -7.11 6.23 -0.02
CA ILE A 16 -7.64 5.45 -1.15
C ILE A 16 -7.81 6.36 -2.35
N TYR A 17 -7.08 6.04 -3.42
CA TYR A 17 -7.12 6.69 -4.71
C TYR A 17 -7.86 5.83 -5.73
N ILE A 18 -8.35 6.46 -6.81
CA ILE A 18 -8.90 5.74 -7.96
C ILE A 18 -7.91 5.81 -9.11
N ILE A 19 -7.30 4.67 -9.45
CA ILE A 19 -6.35 4.56 -10.56
C ILE A 19 -6.84 3.47 -11.50
N ARG A 20 -7.02 3.82 -12.78
CA ARG A 20 -7.58 2.92 -13.81
C ARG A 20 -8.89 2.22 -13.37
N GLY A 21 -9.74 2.93 -12.62
CA GLY A 21 -11.00 2.41 -12.09
C GLY A 21 -10.91 1.55 -10.82
N HIS A 22 -9.71 1.35 -10.28
CA HIS A 22 -9.47 0.54 -9.08
C HIS A 22 -9.21 1.42 -7.87
N LYS A 23 -9.71 1.00 -6.70
CA LYS A 23 -9.37 1.60 -5.41
C LYS A 23 -7.98 1.11 -5.00
N VAL A 24 -7.04 2.03 -4.86
CA VAL A 24 -5.63 1.74 -4.58
C VAL A 24 -5.12 2.60 -3.44
N MET A 25 -4.12 2.10 -2.72
CA MET A 25 -3.39 2.87 -1.72
C MET A 25 -1.92 2.92 -2.13
N LEU A 26 -1.30 4.09 -2.02
CA LEU A 26 0.12 4.22 -2.34
C LEU A 26 0.95 3.45 -1.31
N ASP A 27 2.08 2.90 -1.76
CA ASP A 27 2.97 2.13 -0.91
C ASP A 27 3.58 2.97 0.23
N SER A 28 3.70 4.28 0.05
CA SER A 28 4.06 5.24 1.10
C SER A 28 3.03 5.30 2.21
N ASP A 29 1.75 5.39 1.88
CA ASP A 29 0.66 5.42 2.84
C ASP A 29 0.52 4.08 3.56
N LEU A 30 0.63 2.99 2.80
CA LEU A 30 0.63 1.64 3.33
C LEU A 30 1.78 1.42 4.32
N ALA A 31 2.96 1.95 4.03
CA ALA A 31 4.12 1.88 4.92
C ALA A 31 3.86 2.63 6.25
N VAL A 32 3.22 3.80 6.20
CA VAL A 32 2.81 4.55 7.41
C VAL A 32 1.81 3.74 8.25
N LEU A 33 0.81 3.11 7.64
CA LEU A 33 -0.17 2.29 8.35
C LEU A 33 0.47 1.10 9.08
N TYR A 34 1.46 0.47 8.44
CA TYR A 34 2.20 -0.64 9.05
C TYR A 34 3.36 -0.19 9.95
N GLY A 35 3.64 1.11 10.05
CA GLY A 35 4.75 1.64 10.85
C GLY A 35 6.13 1.20 10.34
N VAL A 36 6.26 0.98 9.02
CA VAL A 36 7.51 0.56 8.38
C VAL A 36 7.98 1.62 7.38
N GLU A 37 9.26 1.58 7.01
CA GLU A 37 9.75 2.42 5.91
C GLU A 37 9.26 1.89 4.55
N THR A 38 8.91 2.77 3.63
CA THR A 38 8.51 2.42 2.25
C THR A 38 9.57 1.56 1.55
N LYS A 39 10.86 1.84 1.78
CA LYS A 39 11.97 1.04 1.22
C LYS A 39 11.96 -0.41 1.72
N GLN A 40 11.59 -0.62 2.99
CA GLN A 40 11.48 -1.96 3.59
C GLN A 40 10.32 -2.73 2.97
N LEU A 41 9.17 -2.05 2.80
CA LEU A 41 8.00 -2.61 2.13
C LEU A 41 8.32 -3.00 0.68
N LYS A 42 8.88 -2.09 -0.12
CA LYS A 42 9.31 -2.38 -1.51
C LYS A 42 10.28 -3.56 -1.58
N ARG A 43 11.22 -3.65 -0.63
CA ARG A 43 12.16 -4.77 -0.57
C ARG A 43 11.47 -6.10 -0.28
N GLN A 44 10.49 -6.12 0.62
CA GLN A 44 9.72 -7.32 0.93
C GLN A 44 8.85 -7.77 -0.24
N VAL A 45 8.22 -6.82 -0.94
CA VAL A 45 7.45 -7.10 -2.17
C VAL A 45 8.36 -7.74 -3.22
N LYS A 46 9.51 -7.13 -3.52
CA LYS A 46 10.46 -7.67 -4.50
C LYS A 46 10.99 -9.06 -4.14
N ARG A 47 11.26 -9.31 -2.86
CA ARG A 47 11.76 -10.62 -2.38
C ARG A 47 10.70 -11.72 -2.40
N ASN A 48 9.43 -11.34 -2.35
CA ASN A 48 8.31 -12.27 -2.26
C ASN A 48 7.31 -12.01 -3.39
N ALA A 49 7.78 -11.68 -4.60
CA ALA A 49 6.93 -11.25 -5.71
C ALA A 49 5.82 -12.26 -6.05
N GLU A 50 6.08 -13.56 -5.87
CA GLU A 50 5.09 -14.64 -6.04
C GLU A 50 3.85 -14.48 -5.14
N ARG A 51 3.94 -13.73 -4.04
CA ARG A 51 2.82 -13.43 -3.13
C ARG A 51 2.03 -12.18 -3.52
N PHE A 52 2.52 -11.41 -4.49
CA PHE A 52 1.93 -10.15 -4.95
C PHE A 52 1.64 -10.26 -6.46
N PRO A 53 0.57 -10.98 -6.84
CA PRO A 53 0.15 -11.08 -8.24
C PRO A 53 -0.22 -9.69 -8.81
N GLU A 54 -0.28 -9.57 -10.13
CA GLU A 54 -0.56 -8.28 -10.82
C GLU A 54 -1.90 -7.66 -10.41
N ASP A 55 -2.89 -8.47 -10.03
CA ASP A 55 -4.19 -8.00 -9.53
C ASP A 55 -4.12 -7.43 -8.10
N PHE A 56 -3.00 -7.62 -7.41
CA PHE A 56 -2.79 -7.20 -6.02
C PHE A 56 -1.92 -5.94 -5.90
N MET A 57 -1.05 -5.69 -6.88
CA MET A 57 -0.16 -4.53 -6.88
C MET A 57 -0.16 -3.87 -8.25
N LEU A 58 -0.49 -2.58 -8.26
CA LEU A 58 -0.41 -1.75 -9.45
C LEU A 58 0.90 -0.97 -9.43
N GLU A 59 1.68 -1.12 -10.50
CA GLU A 59 2.81 -0.23 -10.77
C GLU A 59 2.29 0.97 -11.56
N LEU A 60 2.48 2.16 -10.99
CA LEU A 60 2.11 3.41 -11.63
C LEU A 60 3.01 3.65 -12.85
N ASN A 61 2.42 4.15 -13.92
CA ASN A 61 3.20 4.67 -15.04
C ASN A 61 3.66 6.11 -14.76
N THR A 62 4.50 6.67 -15.63
CA THR A 62 5.05 8.03 -15.48
C THR A 62 3.99 9.14 -15.48
N GLU A 63 2.80 8.90 -16.03
CA GLU A 63 1.69 9.88 -16.04
C GLU A 63 0.88 9.85 -14.74
N GLU A 64 0.92 8.73 -14.01
CA GLU A 64 0.20 8.51 -12.75
C GLU A 64 1.05 8.85 -11.50
N GLN A 65 2.37 8.99 -11.66
CA GLN A 65 3.35 9.18 -10.59
C GLN A 65 3.65 10.66 -10.30
#